data_AF-A0A8C0NY92-F1
#
_entry.id   AF-A0A8C0NY92-F1
#
_cell.length_a   1.000
_cell.length_b   1.000
_cell.length_c   1.000
_cell.angle_alpha   90.00
_cell.angle_beta   90.00
_cell.angle_gamma   90.00
#
_symmetry.space_group_name_H-M   'P 1'
#
loop_
_entity.id
_entity.type
_entity.pdbx_description
1 polymer ?
#
loop_
_entity_poly.entity_id
_entity_poly.type
_entity_poly.pdbx_seq_one_letter_code
_entity_poly.pdbx_strand_id
1 'polypeptide(L)'
;MRRLGSVQRKMPCVFVTEVKEEPSGKREQQPFKVLATETLSHKALDADIYSAIPTEKVDGTCCYITTYKGQPYLWARLDRKPNKLAEKRFKNFLHSKQNSKEFFWNVEEDFKPVPECWIPAKEIEQLNGNPMPDENGHIPGWVPVEKNNKQYCWHSSVVNYEFEIALVLKHHPDDPGLLEISAVPLSDLLEQTLELIGTNINGNPYGLGSKKHPLHLLIPHGAFQIRNLPTLKHNDLLSWFEGCREGKIEGIVWHCNDGCLIKVHRHHLGLCWPIPDTYMNSKPVVINMNLNKFFKR
;
A
#
# COMPACT_ATOMS: atom_id res chain seq x y z
N MET A 1 -17.68 10.89 2.58
CA MET A 1 -16.49 10.68 3.43
C MET A 1 -15.37 11.58 2.95
N ARG A 2 -14.61 12.21 3.85
CA ARG A 2 -13.39 12.95 3.49
C ARG A 2 -12.39 11.95 2.91
N ARG A 3 -11.79 12.25 1.76
CA ARG A 3 -10.76 11.40 1.16
C ARG A 3 -9.55 11.41 2.10
N LEU A 4 -9.09 10.23 2.51
CA LEU A 4 -7.89 10.07 3.32
C LEU A 4 -6.65 10.12 2.43
N GLY A 5 -5.47 10.31 3.04
CA GLY A 5 -4.20 10.48 2.31
C GLY A 5 -3.91 9.32 1.34
N SER A 6 -3.28 9.66 0.21
CA SER A 6 -2.90 8.71 -0.85
C SER A 6 -1.47 8.20 -0.67
N VAL A 7 -1.20 6.95 -1.06
CA VAL A 7 0.14 6.34 -0.98
C VAL A 7 1.08 6.93 -2.05
N GLN A 8 1.72 8.05 -1.75
CA GLN A 8 2.69 8.68 -2.66
C GLN A 8 4.12 8.20 -2.44
N ARG A 9 4.44 7.77 -1.22
CA ARG A 9 5.79 7.35 -0.81
C ARG A 9 5.74 6.05 0.00
N LYS A 10 6.90 5.45 0.25
CA LYS A 10 6.99 4.33 1.18
C LYS A 10 6.66 4.81 2.59
N MET A 11 5.64 4.21 3.20
CA MET A 11 5.18 4.57 4.54
C MET A 11 6.22 4.14 5.60
N PRO A 12 6.74 5.05 6.45
CA PRO A 12 7.63 4.70 7.55
C PRO A 12 6.88 3.94 8.66
N CYS A 13 7.64 3.26 9.51
CA CYS A 13 7.10 2.61 10.69
C CYS A 13 6.77 3.65 11.79
N VAL A 14 5.68 3.43 12.51
CA VAL A 14 5.27 4.27 13.66
C VAL A 14 6.29 4.23 14.79
N PHE A 15 6.98 3.10 14.93
CA PHE A 15 8.10 2.90 15.85
C PHE A 15 9.43 2.97 15.10
N VAL A 16 10.50 3.32 15.81
CA VAL A 16 11.86 3.10 15.34
C VAL A 16 12.04 1.61 15.07
N THR A 17 12.72 1.27 13.97
CA THR A 17 12.97 -0.12 13.60
C THR A 17 14.45 -0.48 13.74
N GLU A 18 14.72 -1.68 14.22
CA GLU A 18 16.04 -2.26 14.32
C GLU A 18 16.15 -3.56 13.52
N VAL A 19 17.35 -3.87 13.05
CA VAL A 19 17.67 -5.14 12.39
C VAL A 19 18.24 -6.08 13.46
N LYS A 20 17.61 -7.24 13.63
CA LYS A 20 18.14 -8.33 14.46
C LYS A 20 18.66 -9.45 13.56
N GLU A 21 19.86 -9.94 13.84
CA GLU A 21 20.50 -11.08 13.16
C GLU A 21 19.87 -12.42 13.60
N GLU A 22 18.57 -12.53 13.40
CA GLU A 22 17.77 -13.71 13.67
C GLU A 22 16.93 -14.04 12.43
N PRO A 23 16.72 -15.34 12.12
CA PRO A 23 15.93 -15.73 10.96
C PRO A 23 14.54 -15.09 10.94
N SER A 24 14.15 -14.57 9.77
CA SER A 24 12.83 -13.96 9.57
C SER A 24 11.76 -15.02 9.37
N GLY A 25 10.67 -14.95 10.13
CA GLY A 25 9.46 -15.72 9.85
C GLY A 25 8.73 -15.30 8.56
N LYS A 26 9.12 -14.18 7.92
CA LYS A 26 8.52 -13.68 6.69
C LYS A 26 9.07 -14.34 5.42
N ARG A 27 10.34 -14.75 5.41
CA ARG A 27 11.04 -15.27 4.22
C ARG A 27 12.00 -16.38 4.62
N GLU A 28 11.85 -17.55 4.00
CA GLU A 28 12.46 -18.84 4.38
C GLU A 28 14.00 -18.89 4.39
N GLN A 29 14.70 -17.83 3.96
CA GLN A 29 16.17 -17.78 3.91
C GLN A 29 16.74 -16.42 4.31
N GLN A 30 15.94 -15.56 4.95
CA GLN A 30 16.41 -14.26 5.39
C GLN A 30 17.01 -14.41 6.79
N PRO A 31 18.34 -14.19 6.97
CA PRO A 31 19.03 -14.45 8.23
C PRO A 31 18.82 -13.36 9.30
N PHE A 32 18.08 -12.31 8.96
CA PHE A 32 17.78 -11.18 9.82
C PHE A 32 16.29 -10.85 9.79
N LYS A 33 15.77 -10.21 10.83
CA LYS A 33 14.41 -9.63 10.88
C LYS A 33 14.46 -8.16 11.27
N VAL A 34 13.50 -7.40 10.77
CA VAL A 34 13.32 -5.98 11.11
C VAL A 34 12.19 -5.86 12.11
N LEU A 35 12.49 -5.41 13.32
CA LEU A 35 11.52 -5.26 14.41
C LEU A 35 11.35 -3.79 14.79
N ALA A 36 10.14 -3.43 15.19
CA ALA A 36 9.83 -2.20 15.88
C ALA A 36 10.39 -2.25 17.30
N THR A 37 10.94 -1.14 17.76
CA THR A 37 11.26 -0.93 19.18
C THR A 37 10.04 -0.37 19.90
N GLU A 38 10.18 -0.10 21.20
CA GLU A 38 9.14 0.56 22.00
C GLU A 38 9.09 2.08 21.77
N THR A 39 10.05 2.64 21.03
CA THR A 39 10.20 4.08 20.81
C THR A 39 9.48 4.51 19.54
N LEU A 40 8.60 5.50 19.65
CA LEU A 40 7.97 6.13 18.48
C LEU A 40 9.02 6.80 17.58
N SER A 41 8.83 6.72 16.27
CA SER A 41 9.74 7.37 15.32
C SER A 41 9.52 8.88 15.31
N HIS A 42 10.59 9.65 15.10
CA HIS A 42 10.48 11.11 14.96
C HIS A 42 9.51 11.48 13.84
N LYS A 43 9.54 10.78 12.70
CA LYS A 43 8.59 10.97 11.60
C LYS A 43 7.11 10.82 12.02
N ALA A 44 6.81 9.92 12.96
CA ALA A 44 5.46 9.76 13.48
C ALA A 44 5.07 10.93 14.41
N LEU A 45 5.98 11.34 15.28
CA LEU A 45 5.76 12.47 16.20
C LEU A 45 5.61 13.79 15.45
N ASP A 46 6.49 14.05 14.47
CA ASP A 46 6.49 15.25 13.64
C ASP A 46 5.19 15.37 12.82
N ALA A 47 4.60 14.24 12.44
CA ALA A 47 3.33 14.17 11.72
C ALA A 47 2.08 14.18 12.63
N ASP A 48 2.23 14.45 13.93
CA ASP A 48 1.14 14.46 14.93
C ASP A 48 0.29 13.17 14.91
N ILE A 49 0.96 12.02 15.03
CA ILE A 49 0.33 10.69 14.96
C ILE A 49 -0.87 10.50 15.92
N TYR A 50 -0.91 11.21 17.04
CA TYR A 50 -1.98 11.09 18.03
C TYR A 50 -3.32 11.67 17.55
N SER A 51 -3.30 12.59 16.60
CA SER A 51 -4.49 13.16 15.97
C SER A 51 -4.86 12.46 14.66
N ALA A 52 -4.10 11.45 14.24
CA ALA A 52 -4.26 10.78 12.96
C ALA A 52 -5.43 9.80 12.95
N ILE A 53 -5.96 9.52 11.75
CA ILE A 53 -7.05 8.56 11.54
C ILE A 53 -6.46 7.18 11.26
N PRO A 54 -6.66 6.17 12.12
CA PRO A 54 -6.16 4.82 11.88
C PRO A 54 -7.08 4.02 10.97
N THR A 55 -6.48 3.31 10.02
CA THR A 55 -7.16 2.41 9.07
C THR A 55 -6.43 1.08 8.98
N GLU A 56 -7.15 0.05 8.53
CA GLU A 56 -6.56 -1.25 8.23
C GLU A 56 -5.52 -1.10 7.11
N LYS A 57 -4.31 -1.60 7.37
CA LYS A 57 -3.37 -1.87 6.29
C LYS A 57 -3.84 -3.12 5.56
N VAL A 58 -4.25 -2.95 4.30
CA VAL A 58 -4.66 -4.05 3.43
C VAL A 58 -3.44 -4.61 2.70
N ASP A 59 -3.30 -5.94 2.70
CA ASP A 59 -2.21 -6.65 2.03
C ASP A 59 -2.56 -6.87 0.56
N GLY A 60 -2.36 -5.82 -0.23
CA GLY A 60 -2.52 -5.83 -1.68
C GLY A 60 -1.29 -5.31 -2.40
N THR A 61 -1.45 -5.16 -3.72
CA THR A 61 -0.52 -4.37 -4.52
C THR A 61 -1.10 -2.99 -4.77
N CYS A 62 -0.34 -1.96 -4.42
CA CYS A 62 -0.77 -0.59 -4.52
C CYS A 62 -1.03 -0.20 -5.99
N CYS A 63 -2.14 0.49 -6.19
CA CYS A 63 -2.64 0.99 -7.46
C CYS A 63 -2.99 2.48 -7.33
N TYR A 64 -3.18 3.13 -8.47
CA TYR A 64 -3.60 4.53 -8.54
C TYR A 64 -4.57 4.73 -9.71
N ILE A 65 -5.59 5.57 -9.54
CA ILE A 65 -6.43 6.00 -10.67
C ILE A 65 -6.07 7.43 -11.05
N THR A 66 -5.68 7.65 -12.30
CA THR A 66 -5.48 8.98 -12.87
C THR A 66 -5.68 8.95 -14.38
N THR A 67 -5.67 10.13 -15.00
CA THR A 67 -5.92 10.28 -16.43
C THR A 67 -4.77 9.70 -17.26
N TYR A 68 -5.11 8.86 -18.24
CA TYR A 68 -4.22 8.40 -19.31
C TYR A 68 -4.94 8.55 -20.65
N LYS A 69 -4.28 9.16 -21.65
CA LYS A 69 -4.87 9.38 -22.98
C LYS A 69 -6.25 10.09 -22.92
N GLY A 70 -6.43 11.00 -21.97
CA GLY A 70 -7.66 11.78 -21.79
C GLY A 70 -8.79 11.09 -21.02
N GLN A 71 -8.58 9.88 -20.51
CA GLN A 71 -9.60 9.12 -19.76
C GLN A 71 -9.09 8.61 -18.41
N PRO A 72 -9.97 8.43 -17.40
CA PRO A 72 -9.60 7.78 -16.14
C PRO A 72 -9.07 6.36 -16.39
N TYR A 73 -7.91 6.04 -15.81
CA TYR A 73 -7.24 4.77 -16.04
C TYR A 73 -6.70 4.19 -14.73
N LEU A 74 -6.57 2.86 -14.66
CA LEU A 74 -5.87 2.20 -13.57
C LEU A 74 -4.37 2.20 -13.85
N TRP A 75 -3.59 2.50 -12.83
CA TRP A 75 -2.15 2.51 -12.86
C TRP A 75 -1.60 1.58 -11.78
N ALA A 76 -0.63 0.75 -12.16
CA ALA A 76 0.08 -0.15 -11.26
C ALA A 76 1.31 0.56 -10.71
N ARG A 77 1.65 0.27 -9.45
CA ARG A 77 2.87 0.77 -8.83
C ARG A 77 4.13 0.21 -9.53
N LEU A 78 5.01 1.10 -9.96
CA LEU A 78 6.33 0.77 -10.50
C LEU A 78 7.38 1.71 -9.92
N ASP A 79 8.09 1.26 -8.88
CA ASP A 79 9.21 2.00 -8.32
C ASP A 79 10.43 1.91 -9.24
N ARG A 80 10.98 3.07 -9.63
CA ARG A 80 12.26 3.14 -10.34
C ARG A 80 13.39 2.88 -9.34
N LYS A 81 14.11 1.79 -9.56
CA LYS A 81 15.16 1.27 -8.67
C LYS A 81 16.56 1.60 -9.18
N PRO A 82 17.56 1.67 -8.28
CA PRO A 82 18.94 1.86 -8.69
C PRO A 82 19.42 0.66 -9.52
N ASN A 83 20.40 0.90 -10.38
CA ASN A 83 21.13 -0.12 -11.08
C ASN A 83 22.07 -0.85 -10.10
N LYS A 84 22.68 -1.97 -10.53
CA LYS A 84 23.51 -2.81 -9.64
C LYS A 84 24.72 -2.07 -9.06
N LEU A 85 25.34 -1.16 -9.83
CA LEU A 85 26.51 -0.40 -9.41
C LEU A 85 26.13 0.65 -8.35
N ALA A 86 25.06 1.40 -8.62
CA ALA A 86 24.51 2.40 -7.72
C ALA A 86 24.02 1.76 -6.41
N GLU A 87 23.33 0.62 -6.49
CA GLU A 87 22.88 -0.14 -5.31
C GLU A 87 24.06 -0.57 -4.43
N LYS A 88 25.17 -1.04 -5.04
CA LYS A 88 26.39 -1.39 -4.30
C LYS A 88 27.02 -0.17 -3.62
N ARG A 89 27.11 0.95 -4.35
CA ARG A 89 27.66 2.22 -3.83
C ARG A 89 26.82 2.75 -2.65
N PHE A 90 25.50 2.69 -2.77
CA PHE A 90 24.58 3.11 -1.72
C PHE A 90 24.66 2.21 -0.48
N LYS A 91 24.71 0.88 -0.64
CA LYS A 91 24.93 -0.04 0.50
C LYS A 91 26.24 0.24 1.22
N ASN A 92 27.34 0.42 0.48
CA ASN A 92 28.63 0.76 1.07
C ASN A 92 28.58 2.09 1.86
N PHE A 93 27.87 3.08 1.33
CA PHE A 93 27.64 4.35 2.03
C PHE A 93 26.89 4.11 3.36
N LEU A 94 25.79 3.37 3.35
CA LEU A 94 25.02 3.04 4.56
C LEU A 94 25.85 2.27 5.60
N HIS A 95 26.72 1.36 5.17
CA HIS A 95 27.62 0.63 6.07
C HIS A 95 28.74 1.50 6.66
N SER A 96 29.16 2.55 5.94
CA SER A 96 30.33 3.34 6.34
C SER A 96 30.14 4.18 7.60
N LYS A 97 28.89 4.40 8.07
CA LYS A 97 28.46 5.05 9.34
C LYS A 97 29.20 6.32 9.82
N GLN A 98 30.18 6.87 9.09
CA GLN A 98 31.14 7.87 9.58
C GLN A 98 31.21 9.15 8.76
N ASN A 99 30.47 9.28 7.66
CA ASN A 99 30.48 10.52 6.89
C ASN A 99 29.19 11.30 7.10
N SER A 100 29.31 12.51 7.66
CA SER A 100 28.28 13.55 7.72
C SER A 100 27.85 14.08 6.34
N LYS A 101 28.36 13.48 5.26
CA LYS A 101 28.03 13.86 3.88
C LYS A 101 26.83 13.05 3.41
N GLU A 102 25.83 13.72 2.87
CA GLU A 102 24.69 13.08 2.22
C GLU A 102 25.14 12.25 1.01
N PHE A 103 24.40 11.18 0.72
CA PHE A 103 24.63 10.38 -0.49
C PHE A 103 24.11 11.13 -1.71
N PHE A 104 24.98 11.37 -2.68
CA PHE A 104 24.60 12.03 -3.92
C PHE A 104 24.23 11.01 -5.00
N TRP A 105 22.99 11.11 -5.50
CA TRP A 105 22.45 10.32 -6.60
C TRP A 105 22.61 11.04 -7.94
N ASN A 106 23.15 10.35 -8.94
CA ASN A 106 23.07 10.76 -10.34
C ASN A 106 21.81 10.13 -10.96
N VAL A 107 20.69 10.86 -11.02
CA VAL A 107 19.38 10.33 -11.45
C VAL A 107 19.39 9.76 -12.88
N GLU A 108 20.27 10.27 -13.75
CA GLU A 108 20.40 9.81 -15.13
C GLU A 108 21.10 8.46 -15.23
N GLU A 109 22.20 8.28 -14.49
CA GLU A 109 23.06 7.09 -14.60
C GLU A 109 22.72 6.00 -13.57
N ASP A 110 22.34 6.38 -12.35
CA ASP A 110 22.23 5.46 -11.22
C ASP A 110 20.98 4.57 -11.26
N PHE A 111 20.00 4.87 -12.12
CA PHE A 111 18.69 4.24 -12.07
C PHE A 111 18.37 3.43 -13.33
N LYS A 112 17.60 2.37 -13.14
CA LYS A 112 17.08 1.57 -14.26
C LYS A 112 16.16 2.42 -15.14
N PRO A 113 16.10 2.14 -16.45
CA PRO A 113 15.13 2.78 -17.33
C PRO A 113 13.71 2.39 -16.92
N VAL A 114 12.77 3.30 -17.19
CA VAL A 114 11.32 3.09 -17.02
C VAL A 114 10.64 3.29 -18.37
N PRO A 115 9.43 2.72 -18.58
CA PRO A 115 8.63 3.01 -19.76
C PRO A 115 8.35 4.51 -19.92
N GLU A 116 8.17 4.98 -21.15
CA GLU A 116 7.85 6.40 -21.43
C GLU A 116 6.56 6.87 -20.74
N CYS A 117 5.59 5.96 -20.60
CA CYS A 117 4.33 6.23 -19.90
C CYS A 117 4.47 6.24 -18.37
N TRP A 118 5.66 6.00 -17.81
CA TRP A 118 5.86 6.05 -16.36
C TRP A 118 5.76 7.49 -15.85
N ILE A 119 5.06 7.66 -14.72
CA ILE A 119 4.97 8.94 -14.02
C ILE A 119 5.46 8.79 -12.58
N PRO A 120 6.19 9.79 -12.04
CA PRO A 120 6.51 9.81 -10.62
C PRO A 120 5.25 9.96 -9.79
N ALA A 121 5.27 9.43 -8.56
CA ALA A 121 4.25 9.76 -7.57
C ALA A 121 4.29 11.27 -7.24
N LYS A 122 3.14 11.85 -6.91
CA LYS A 122 2.93 13.31 -6.92
C LYS A 122 3.74 14.09 -5.90
N GLU A 123 4.01 13.48 -4.73
CA GLU A 123 4.69 14.14 -3.62
C GLU A 123 6.17 13.74 -3.51
N ILE A 124 6.77 13.31 -4.62
CA ILE A 124 8.20 13.06 -4.68
C ILE A 124 8.93 14.40 -4.76
N GLU A 125 9.92 14.57 -3.89
CA GLU A 125 10.85 15.69 -3.93
C GLU A 125 11.53 15.80 -5.31
N GLN A 126 11.59 17.02 -5.85
CA GLN A 126 12.17 17.29 -7.16
C GLN A 126 13.43 18.12 -6.98
N LEU A 127 14.54 17.71 -7.59
CA LEU A 127 15.75 18.51 -7.70
C LEU A 127 16.00 18.82 -9.17
N ASN A 128 15.98 20.11 -9.52
CA ASN A 128 16.12 20.58 -10.91
C ASN A 128 15.12 19.90 -11.89
N GLY A 129 13.90 19.62 -11.41
CA GLY A 129 12.84 18.96 -12.20
C GLY A 129 12.97 17.43 -12.30
N ASN A 130 13.97 16.82 -11.64
CA ASN A 130 14.12 15.38 -11.58
C ASN A 130 13.59 14.81 -10.26
N PRO A 131 12.83 13.69 -10.30
CA PRO A 131 12.32 13.07 -9.09
C PRO A 131 13.46 12.42 -8.30
N MET A 132 13.54 12.75 -7.02
CA MET A 132 14.58 12.25 -6.12
C MET A 132 14.16 10.94 -5.46
N PRO A 133 15.12 10.03 -5.21
CA PRO A 133 14.85 8.79 -4.51
C PRO A 133 14.55 9.01 -3.03
N ASP A 134 13.77 8.09 -2.46
CA ASP A 134 13.54 8.00 -1.02
C ASP A 134 14.79 7.54 -0.25
N GLU A 135 14.68 7.46 1.08
CA GLU A 135 15.74 6.99 1.97
C GLU A 135 16.23 5.56 1.69
N ASN A 136 15.50 4.79 0.89
CA ASN A 136 15.88 3.44 0.46
C ASN A 136 16.49 3.42 -0.95
N GLY A 137 16.66 4.59 -1.57
CA GLY A 137 17.18 4.73 -2.92
C GLY A 137 16.15 4.45 -4.01
N HIS A 138 14.84 4.40 -3.71
CA HIS A 138 13.81 4.13 -4.71
C HIS A 138 13.06 5.40 -5.09
N ILE A 139 12.66 5.52 -6.36
CA ILE A 139 11.75 6.59 -6.81
C ILE A 139 10.37 5.97 -7.05
N PRO A 140 9.40 6.18 -6.14
CA PRO A 140 7.99 5.88 -6.35
C PRO A 140 7.44 6.26 -7.72
N GLY A 141 6.61 5.43 -8.32
CA GLY A 141 5.94 5.82 -9.56
C GLY A 141 4.90 4.82 -10.04
N TRP A 142 4.35 5.12 -11.21
CA TRP A 142 3.15 4.48 -11.72
C TRP A 142 3.28 4.22 -13.21
N VAL A 143 2.68 3.13 -13.69
CA VAL A 143 2.48 2.86 -15.13
C VAL A 143 1.03 2.46 -15.40
N PRO A 144 0.46 2.83 -16.55
CA PRO A 144 -0.93 2.51 -16.86
C PRO A 144 -1.10 1.01 -17.09
N VAL A 145 -2.23 0.48 -16.64
CA VAL A 145 -2.61 -0.93 -16.77
C VAL A 145 -3.35 -1.11 -18.10
N GLU A 146 -2.58 -1.35 -19.16
CA GLU A 146 -3.15 -1.61 -20.48
C GLU A 146 -3.64 -3.08 -20.61
N LYS A 147 -4.77 -3.29 -21.32
CA LYS A 147 -5.49 -4.57 -21.42
C LYS A 147 -4.61 -5.77 -21.84
N ASN A 148 -3.58 -5.53 -22.65
CA ASN A 148 -2.71 -6.58 -23.20
C ASN A 148 -1.38 -6.75 -22.44
N ASN A 149 -1.18 -6.02 -21.35
CA ASN A 149 0.05 -6.14 -20.56
C ASN A 149 -0.02 -7.36 -19.63
N LYS A 150 0.71 -8.43 -19.99
CA LYS A 150 0.78 -9.67 -19.20
C LYS A 150 1.29 -9.44 -17.77
N GLN A 151 2.15 -8.44 -17.54
CA GLN A 151 2.67 -8.11 -16.21
C GLN A 151 1.55 -7.67 -15.27
N TYR A 152 0.52 -6.99 -15.78
CA TYR A 152 -0.57 -6.41 -15.00
C TYR A 152 -1.92 -7.10 -15.28
N CYS A 153 -1.91 -8.34 -15.76
CA CYS A 153 -3.14 -9.06 -16.11
C CYS A 153 -4.18 -9.13 -14.97
N TRP A 154 -3.74 -9.22 -13.71
CA TRP A 154 -4.64 -9.20 -12.54
C TRP A 154 -5.15 -7.79 -12.18
N HIS A 155 -4.43 -6.75 -12.58
CA HIS A 155 -4.96 -5.38 -12.45
C HIS A 155 -6.00 -5.14 -13.55
N SER A 156 -5.77 -5.66 -14.76
CA SER A 156 -6.73 -5.56 -15.86
C SER A 156 -8.03 -6.33 -15.60
N SER A 157 -8.06 -7.31 -14.70
CA SER A 157 -9.27 -8.10 -14.41
C SER A 157 -10.30 -7.39 -13.54
N VAL A 158 -9.92 -6.29 -12.88
CA VAL A 158 -10.79 -5.52 -11.97
C VAL A 158 -11.33 -4.23 -12.58
N VAL A 159 -11.00 -3.95 -13.85
CA VAL A 159 -11.44 -2.76 -14.56
C VAL A 159 -12.04 -3.12 -15.91
N ASN A 160 -13.05 -2.37 -16.30
CA ASN A 160 -13.60 -2.39 -17.64
C ASN A 160 -13.57 -0.96 -18.19
N TYR A 161 -12.63 -0.71 -19.11
CA TYR A 161 -12.45 0.60 -19.72
C TYR A 161 -13.53 0.95 -20.76
N GLU A 162 -14.26 -0.02 -21.30
CA GLU A 162 -15.39 0.25 -22.21
C GLU A 162 -16.55 0.91 -21.47
N PHE A 163 -16.80 0.47 -20.23
CA PHE A 163 -17.83 1.06 -19.36
C PHE A 163 -17.26 2.05 -18.33
N GLU A 164 -15.94 2.31 -18.37
CA GLU A 164 -15.21 3.14 -17.40
C GLU A 164 -15.51 2.79 -15.93
N ILE A 165 -15.54 1.50 -15.59
CA ILE A 165 -15.83 1.00 -14.24
C ILE A 165 -14.71 0.15 -13.65
N ALA A 166 -14.67 0.12 -12.33
CA ALA A 166 -13.85 -0.75 -11.50
C ALA A 166 -14.71 -1.62 -10.58
N LEU A 167 -14.24 -2.83 -10.28
CA LEU A 167 -14.83 -3.71 -9.27
C LEU A 167 -14.18 -3.43 -7.91
N VAL A 168 -14.97 -2.92 -6.97
CA VAL A 168 -14.48 -2.38 -5.70
C VAL A 168 -15.12 -3.09 -4.51
N LEU A 169 -14.31 -3.45 -3.51
CA LEU A 169 -14.74 -3.86 -2.17
C LEU A 169 -14.65 -2.67 -1.21
N LYS A 170 -15.73 -2.40 -0.47
CA LYS A 170 -15.84 -1.29 0.49
C LYS A 170 -16.82 -1.63 1.61
N HIS A 171 -16.95 -0.76 2.61
CA HIS A 171 -18.04 -0.87 3.57
C HIS A 171 -19.40 -0.61 2.90
N HIS A 172 -20.42 -1.37 3.31
CA HIS A 172 -21.79 -1.03 2.96
C HIS A 172 -22.14 0.35 3.56
N PRO A 173 -22.78 1.26 2.80
CA PRO A 173 -23.03 2.63 3.25
C PRO A 173 -23.91 2.70 4.51
N ASP A 174 -24.87 1.79 4.63
CA ASP A 174 -25.88 1.80 5.70
C ASP A 174 -25.61 0.78 6.81
N ASP A 175 -24.67 -0.16 6.60
CA ASP A 175 -24.35 -1.21 7.57
C ASP A 175 -22.83 -1.40 7.71
N PRO A 176 -22.22 -0.83 8.76
CA PRO A 176 -20.78 -0.97 9.00
C PRO A 176 -20.29 -2.40 9.21
N GLY A 177 -21.18 -3.33 9.58
CA GLY A 177 -20.88 -4.76 9.75
C GLY A 177 -20.78 -5.52 8.43
N LEU A 178 -21.25 -4.92 7.34
CA LEU A 178 -21.34 -5.53 6.02
C LEU A 178 -20.29 -4.92 5.07
N LEU A 179 -19.72 -5.77 4.23
CA LEU A 179 -18.91 -5.35 3.09
C LEU A 179 -19.76 -5.42 1.81
N GLU A 180 -19.49 -4.51 0.87
CA GLU A 180 -20.14 -4.46 -0.43
C GLU A 180 -19.09 -4.59 -1.55
N ILE A 181 -19.32 -5.53 -2.46
CA ILE A 181 -18.69 -5.55 -3.78
C ILE A 181 -19.60 -4.78 -4.73
N SER A 182 -19.06 -3.75 -5.38
CA SER A 182 -19.82 -2.89 -6.30
C SER A 182 -19.02 -2.51 -7.54
N ALA A 183 -19.73 -2.24 -8.64
CA ALA A 183 -19.17 -1.55 -9.79
C ALA A 183 -19.14 -0.04 -9.51
N VAL A 184 -17.97 0.58 -9.63
CA VAL A 184 -17.74 2.00 -9.33
C VAL A 184 -17.16 2.69 -10.56
N PRO A 185 -17.68 3.86 -10.99
CA PRO A 185 -17.05 4.64 -12.06
C PRO A 185 -15.58 4.95 -11.75
N LEU A 186 -14.70 4.81 -12.73
CA LEU A 186 -13.28 5.18 -12.58
C LEU A 186 -13.13 6.68 -12.26
N SER A 187 -14.03 7.52 -12.76
CA SER A 187 -14.09 8.96 -12.45
C SER A 187 -14.28 9.24 -10.94
N ASP A 188 -15.06 8.42 -10.23
CA ASP A 188 -15.27 8.56 -8.78
C ASP A 188 -13.98 8.24 -7.99
N LEU A 189 -13.11 7.42 -8.57
CA LEU A 189 -11.84 6.98 -8.01
C LEU A 189 -10.65 7.86 -8.41
N LEU A 190 -10.84 8.88 -9.27
CA LEU A 190 -9.77 9.75 -9.74
C LEU A 190 -8.93 10.33 -8.59
N GLU A 191 -7.62 10.21 -8.78
CA GLU A 191 -6.55 10.64 -7.88
C GLU A 191 -6.52 9.91 -6.53
N GLN A 192 -7.15 8.74 -6.44
CA GLN A 192 -7.08 7.86 -5.28
C GLN A 192 -6.07 6.73 -5.48
N THR A 193 -5.36 6.38 -4.42
CA THR A 193 -4.63 5.11 -4.35
C THR A 193 -5.52 4.00 -3.83
N LEU A 194 -5.35 2.80 -4.35
CA LEU A 194 -6.11 1.61 -4.00
C LEU A 194 -5.17 0.45 -3.75
N GLU A 195 -5.65 -0.59 -3.09
CA GLU A 195 -4.99 -1.88 -2.99
C GLU A 195 -5.75 -2.87 -3.90
N LEU A 196 -5.04 -3.48 -4.84
CA LEU A 196 -5.54 -4.65 -5.55
C LEU A 196 -5.32 -5.86 -4.66
N ILE A 197 -6.38 -6.60 -4.34
CA ILE A 197 -6.31 -7.88 -3.64
C ILE A 197 -6.93 -8.99 -4.49
N GLY A 198 -6.62 -10.25 -4.18
CA GLY A 198 -7.27 -11.37 -4.85
C GLY A 198 -6.45 -12.66 -4.85
N THR A 199 -6.98 -13.66 -5.55
CA THR A 199 -6.45 -15.03 -5.60
C THR A 199 -4.96 -15.11 -5.95
N ASN A 200 -4.48 -14.19 -6.79
CA ASN A 200 -3.10 -14.18 -7.29
C ASN A 200 -2.25 -13.03 -6.74
N ILE A 201 -2.71 -12.34 -5.69
CA ILE A 201 -2.02 -11.20 -5.11
C ILE A 201 -1.52 -11.56 -3.71
N ASN A 202 -0.23 -11.33 -3.46
CA ASN A 202 0.43 -11.46 -2.14
C ASN A 202 0.12 -12.77 -1.38
N GLY A 203 -0.07 -13.88 -2.10
CA GLY A 203 -0.38 -15.18 -1.48
C GLY A 203 -1.84 -15.35 -1.03
N ASN A 204 -2.73 -14.44 -1.43
CA ASN A 204 -4.16 -14.45 -1.14
C ASN A 204 -4.50 -14.51 0.37
N PRO A 205 -4.03 -13.54 1.18
CA PRO A 205 -4.25 -13.53 2.63
C PRO A 205 -5.73 -13.48 3.02
N TYR A 206 -6.59 -13.00 2.12
CA TYR A 206 -8.03 -12.86 2.31
C TYR A 206 -8.83 -14.03 1.74
N GLY A 207 -8.20 -15.07 1.18
CA GLY A 207 -8.90 -16.27 0.71
C GLY A 207 -9.92 -16.00 -0.40
N LEU A 208 -9.70 -14.96 -1.23
CA LEU A 208 -10.61 -14.60 -2.31
C LEU A 208 -10.48 -15.58 -3.47
N GLY A 209 -11.62 -16.10 -3.94
CA GLY A 209 -11.71 -17.00 -5.10
C GLY A 209 -10.87 -18.28 -4.95
N SER A 210 -10.57 -18.89 -6.08
CA SER A 210 -9.71 -20.09 -6.16
C SER A 210 -8.90 -20.09 -7.45
N LYS A 211 -7.87 -20.94 -7.57
CA LYS A 211 -7.11 -21.06 -8.83
C LYS A 211 -8.00 -21.37 -10.04
N LYS A 212 -9.10 -22.10 -9.84
CA LYS A 212 -10.08 -22.44 -10.89
C LYS A 212 -11.01 -21.27 -11.21
N HIS A 213 -11.34 -20.46 -10.20
CA HIS A 213 -12.24 -19.32 -10.29
C HIS A 213 -11.60 -18.12 -9.58
N PRO A 214 -10.60 -17.48 -10.20
CA PRO A 214 -9.89 -16.38 -9.57
C PRO A 214 -10.81 -15.18 -9.39
N LEU A 215 -10.65 -14.48 -8.27
CA LEU A 215 -11.36 -13.25 -7.97
C LEU A 215 -10.36 -12.21 -7.48
N HIS A 216 -10.50 -11.00 -8.01
CA HIS A 216 -9.71 -9.83 -7.66
C HIS A 216 -10.63 -8.64 -7.44
N LEU A 217 -10.25 -7.75 -6.52
CA LEU A 217 -11.04 -6.59 -6.12
C LEU A 217 -10.08 -5.43 -5.83
N LEU A 218 -10.52 -4.20 -6.11
CA LEU A 218 -9.85 -2.99 -5.62
C LEU A 218 -10.45 -2.57 -4.29
N ILE A 219 -9.60 -2.11 -3.37
CA ILE A 219 -10.02 -1.48 -2.12
C ILE A 219 -9.43 -0.07 -2.09
N PRO A 220 -10.24 1.00 -2.01
CA PRO A 220 -9.73 2.34 -1.82
C PRO A 220 -8.87 2.42 -0.55
N HIS A 221 -7.71 3.05 -0.63
CA HIS A 221 -6.85 3.17 0.52
C HIS A 221 -7.56 3.95 1.65
N GLY A 222 -7.48 3.42 2.87
CA GLY A 222 -8.15 3.99 4.04
C GLY A 222 -9.64 3.69 4.12
N ALA A 223 -10.19 2.81 3.27
CA ALA A 223 -11.60 2.46 3.27
C ALA A 223 -12.10 1.84 4.59
N PHE A 224 -11.20 1.22 5.37
CA PHE A 224 -11.54 0.49 6.59
C PHE A 224 -10.93 1.18 7.81
N GLN A 225 -11.66 2.15 8.37
CA GLN A 225 -11.26 2.85 9.59
C GLN A 225 -11.35 1.93 10.82
N ILE A 226 -10.34 1.99 11.68
CA ILE A 226 -10.29 1.27 12.95
C ILE A 226 -10.89 2.18 14.03
N ARG A 227 -11.89 1.68 14.75
CA ARG A 227 -12.61 2.50 15.74
C ARG A 227 -12.07 2.31 17.15
N ASN A 228 -11.71 1.07 17.49
CA ASN A 228 -11.28 0.70 18.84
C ASN A 228 -9.78 0.41 18.87
N LEU A 229 -8.99 1.41 18.47
CA LEU A 229 -7.54 1.31 18.53
C LEU A 229 -7.08 1.46 20.00
N PRO A 230 -6.15 0.62 20.49
CA PRO A 230 -5.57 0.81 21.82
C PRO A 230 -4.67 2.05 21.84
N THR A 231 -4.17 2.39 23.03
CA THR A 231 -3.12 3.40 23.19
C THR A 231 -1.92 3.11 22.30
N LEU A 232 -1.29 4.17 21.78
CA LEU A 232 -0.14 4.07 20.89
C LEU A 232 1.14 3.72 21.65
N LYS A 233 1.16 2.53 22.26
CA LYS A 233 2.32 1.90 22.89
C LYS A 233 2.55 0.55 22.26
N HIS A 234 3.81 0.14 22.17
CA HIS A 234 4.21 -1.10 21.51
C HIS A 234 3.46 -2.33 22.06
N ASN A 235 3.45 -2.50 23.39
CA ASN A 235 2.84 -3.69 24.03
C ASN A 235 1.31 -3.69 23.96
N ASP A 236 0.68 -2.52 23.96
CA ASP A 236 -0.78 -2.40 23.82
C ASP A 236 -1.21 -2.78 22.40
N LEU A 237 -0.47 -2.32 21.37
CA LEU A 237 -0.70 -2.72 19.99
C LEU A 237 -0.44 -4.22 19.78
N LEU A 238 0.67 -4.74 20.30
CA LEU A 238 0.99 -6.17 20.24
C LEU A 238 -0.17 -7.01 20.80
N SER A 239 -0.62 -6.68 22.02
CA SER A 239 -1.74 -7.35 22.69
C SER A 239 -3.04 -7.25 21.88
N TRP A 240 -3.29 -6.11 21.22
CA TRP A 240 -4.48 -5.92 20.38
C TRP A 240 -4.43 -6.76 19.10
N PHE A 241 -3.29 -6.84 18.43
CA PHE A 241 -3.10 -7.66 17.22
C PHE A 241 -3.27 -9.17 17.47
N GLU A 242 -2.99 -9.64 18.69
CA GLU A 242 -3.13 -11.04 19.09
C GLU A 242 -4.47 -11.35 19.77
N GLY A 243 -4.95 -10.44 20.60
CA GLY A 243 -6.03 -10.69 21.56
C GLY A 243 -7.44 -10.39 21.08
N CYS A 244 -7.64 -9.67 19.96
CA CYS A 244 -8.98 -9.27 19.53
C CYS A 244 -9.28 -9.56 18.05
N ARG A 245 -10.59 -9.57 17.71
CA ARG A 245 -11.08 -9.86 16.36
C ARG A 245 -10.71 -8.78 15.36
N GLU A 246 -10.84 -7.50 15.73
CA GLU A 246 -10.48 -6.35 14.89
C GLU A 246 -8.97 -6.31 14.59
N GLY A 247 -8.15 -6.84 15.51
CA GLY A 247 -6.71 -6.93 15.38
C GLY A 247 -6.19 -8.02 14.45
N LYS A 248 -7.06 -8.87 13.88
CA LYS A 248 -6.68 -9.89 12.89
C LYS A 248 -6.46 -9.31 11.48
N ILE A 249 -5.61 -8.30 11.37
CA ILE A 249 -5.28 -7.56 10.15
C ILE A 249 -3.76 -7.51 9.93
N GLU A 250 -3.30 -7.17 8.71
CA GLU A 250 -1.87 -7.13 8.36
C GLU A 250 -1.10 -6.09 9.18
N GLY A 251 -1.76 -4.98 9.45
CA GLY A 251 -1.16 -3.80 10.05
C GLY A 251 -2.15 -2.65 10.14
N ILE A 252 -1.65 -1.50 10.58
CA ILE A 252 -2.41 -0.25 10.67
C ILE A 252 -1.70 0.79 9.82
N VAL A 253 -2.47 1.65 9.14
CA VAL A 253 -2.00 2.89 8.55
C VAL A 253 -2.69 4.05 9.25
N TRP A 254 -1.92 5.01 9.73
CA TRP A 254 -2.42 6.26 10.26
C TRP A 254 -2.32 7.34 9.18
N HIS A 255 -3.44 8.00 8.92
CA HIS A 255 -3.53 9.14 8.01
C HIS A 255 -3.43 10.43 8.83
N CYS A 256 -2.26 11.06 8.79
CA CYS A 256 -1.96 12.29 9.53
C CYS A 256 -2.56 13.53 8.86
N ASN A 257 -2.72 14.60 9.63
CA ASN A 257 -3.37 15.84 9.17
C ASN A 257 -2.55 16.60 8.09
N ASP A 258 -1.24 16.41 8.08
CA ASP A 258 -0.30 16.96 7.10
C ASP A 258 -0.24 16.15 5.79
N GLY A 259 -1.02 15.07 5.69
CA GLY A 259 -1.02 14.14 4.55
C GLY A 259 0.00 13.00 4.67
N CYS A 260 0.85 12.99 5.70
CA CYS A 260 1.77 11.91 5.95
C CYS A 260 1.03 10.60 6.27
N LEU A 261 1.60 9.48 5.81
CA LEU A 261 1.10 8.14 6.09
C LEU A 261 2.12 7.37 6.90
N ILE A 262 1.78 7.05 8.14
CA ILE A 262 2.60 6.26 9.06
C ILE A 262 1.99 4.88 9.19
N LYS A 263 2.79 3.82 9.29
CA LYS A 263 2.24 2.46 9.42
C LYS A 263 2.88 1.63 10.53
N VAL A 264 2.21 0.56 10.90
CA VAL A 264 2.82 -0.59 11.57
C VAL A 264 2.36 -1.84 10.86
N HIS A 265 3.25 -2.83 10.77
CA HIS A 265 2.93 -4.14 10.19
C HIS A 265 3.18 -5.19 11.26
N ARG A 266 2.33 -6.22 11.33
CA ARG A 266 2.51 -7.42 12.19
C ARG A 266 3.96 -7.91 12.26
N HIS A 267 4.65 -8.02 11.13
CA HIS A 267 6.03 -8.48 11.11
C HIS A 267 7.01 -7.58 11.87
N HIS A 268 6.77 -6.25 11.91
CA HIS A 268 7.59 -5.35 12.73
C HIS A 268 7.37 -5.61 14.23
N LEU A 269 6.19 -6.09 14.63
CA LEU A 269 5.90 -6.50 16.01
C LEU A 269 6.32 -7.95 16.31
N GLY A 270 7.04 -8.60 15.38
CA GLY A 270 7.43 -10.01 15.52
C GLY A 270 6.29 -11.02 15.30
N LEU A 271 5.12 -10.56 14.86
CA LEU A 271 3.95 -11.40 14.62
C LEU A 271 3.96 -12.01 13.21
N CYS A 272 3.31 -13.17 13.09
CA CYS A 272 3.08 -13.83 11.81
C CYS A 272 2.08 -13.07 10.94
N TRP A 273 2.30 -13.12 9.63
CA TRP A 273 1.36 -12.76 8.58
C TRP A 273 1.75 -13.53 7.30
N PRO A 274 0.78 -14.03 6.50
CA PRO A 274 -0.66 -14.01 6.73
C PRO A 274 -1.09 -14.86 7.93
N ILE A 275 -2.30 -14.61 8.42
CA ILE A 275 -2.95 -15.42 9.46
C ILE A 275 -4.29 -15.98 8.91
N PRO A 276 -4.75 -17.14 9.40
CA PRO A 276 -6.11 -17.60 9.09
C PRO A 276 -7.15 -16.65 9.70
N ASP A 277 -8.35 -16.64 9.10
CA ASP A 277 -9.51 -15.91 9.59
C ASP A 277 -9.24 -14.43 9.88
N THR A 278 -8.77 -13.69 8.87
CA THR A 278 -8.58 -12.23 8.99
C THR A 278 -9.89 -11.52 9.38
N TYR A 279 -9.78 -10.30 9.89
CA TYR A 279 -10.95 -9.52 10.27
C TYR A 279 -11.87 -9.23 9.08
N MET A 280 -11.29 -8.92 7.91
CA MET A 280 -12.04 -8.74 6.67
C MET A 280 -12.87 -9.98 6.31
N ASN A 281 -12.27 -11.18 6.42
CA ASN A 281 -12.93 -12.45 6.12
C ASN A 281 -14.07 -12.80 7.09
N SER A 282 -14.15 -12.10 8.22
CA SER A 282 -15.21 -12.30 9.21
C SER A 282 -16.53 -11.61 8.84
N LYS A 283 -16.47 -10.65 7.92
CA LYS A 283 -17.61 -9.80 7.58
C LYS A 283 -18.42 -10.42 6.45
N PRO A 284 -19.76 -10.46 6.55
CA PRO A 284 -20.59 -10.81 5.42
C PRO A 284 -20.38 -9.84 4.26
N VAL A 285 -20.53 -10.35 3.04
CA VAL A 285 -20.36 -9.58 1.80
C VAL A 285 -21.65 -9.62 1.01
N VAL A 286 -22.13 -8.46 0.57
CA VAL A 286 -23.17 -8.33 -0.46
C VAL A 286 -22.57 -7.89 -1.79
N ILE A 287 -23.26 -8.26 -2.87
CA ILE A 287 -22.88 -7.88 -4.23
C ILE A 287 -23.95 -6.94 -4.75
N ASN A 288 -23.55 -5.72 -5.11
CA ASN A 288 -24.42 -4.68 -5.63
C ASN A 288 -23.96 -4.26 -7.03
N MET A 289 -24.58 -4.85 -8.05
CA MET A 289 -24.27 -4.62 -9.46
C MET A 289 -25.41 -3.84 -10.13
N ASN A 290 -25.55 -2.56 -9.80
CA ASN A 290 -26.53 -1.71 -10.49
C ASN A 290 -25.94 -1.15 -11.78
N LEU A 291 -26.04 -1.92 -12.86
CA LEU A 291 -25.48 -1.54 -14.16
C LEU A 291 -26.33 -0.51 -14.93
N ASN A 292 -27.57 -0.24 -14.50
CA ASN A 292 -28.46 0.74 -15.14
C ASN A 292 -27.87 2.16 -15.13
N LYS A 293 -26.93 2.44 -14.22
CA LYS A 293 -26.23 3.72 -14.14
C LYS A 293 -25.21 3.94 -15.28
N PHE A 294 -24.77 2.88 -15.94
CA PHE A 294 -23.71 2.92 -16.96
C PHE A 294 -24.24 2.74 -18.39
N PHE A 295 -25.47 2.25 -18.55
CA PHE A 295 -26.17 2.20 -19.83
C PHE A 295 -27.02 3.46 -20.04
N LYS A 296 -26.39 4.64 -20.14
CA LYS A 296 -27.05 5.77 -20.82
C LYS A 296 -26.78 5.60 -22.31
N ARG A 297 -27.79 5.14 -23.05
CA ARG A 297 -27.83 5.21 -24.52
C ARG A 297 -27.91 6.65 -24.97
#